data_AF-A0A6I7YN69-F1
#
_entry.id   AF-A0A6I7YN69-F1
#
_cell.length_a   1.000
_cell.length_b   1.000
_cell.length_c   1.000
_cell.angle_alpha   90.00
_cell.angle_beta   90.00
_cell.angle_gamma   90.00
#
_symmetry.space_group_name_H-M   'P 1'
#
loop_
_entity.id
_entity.type
_entity.pdbx_description
1 polymer ?
#
loop_
_entity_poly.entity_id
_entity_poly.type
_entity_poly.pdbx_seq_one_letter_code
_entity_poly.pdbx_strand_id
1 'polypeptide(L)'
;MGEISAVIGALWGAALFYFDVRFKRLPDWLTLPAAVASLLFFEPAGLIWPGIYLALACWRGGVGGGDIKLAFPLGMWVTHECGVMGQLLAMMGASLSTAVWGTLRKDSAPPHGPGMLIAAALCVIAL
;
A
#
# COMPACT_ATOMS: atom_id res chain seq x y z
N MET A 1 12.86 19.95 -5.07
CA MET A 1 11.52 19.43 -4.75
C MET A 1 11.54 17.96 -4.35
N GLY A 2 12.32 17.09 -5.01
CA GLY A 2 12.35 15.64 -4.72
C GLY A 2 12.74 15.23 -3.29
N GLU A 3 13.71 15.89 -2.65
CA GLU A 3 14.15 15.52 -1.29
C GLU A 3 13.09 15.77 -0.22
N ILE A 4 12.39 16.91 -0.30
CA ILE A 4 11.31 17.25 0.64
C ILE A 4 10.15 16.25 0.49
N SER A 5 9.78 15.93 -0.76
CA SER A 5 8.74 14.93 -1.05
C SER A 5 9.11 13.54 -0.51
N ALA A 6 10.37 13.13 -0.67
CA ALA A 6 10.86 11.85 -0.17
C ALA A 6 10.85 11.78 1.37
N VAL A 7 11.27 12.85 2.04
CA VAL A 7 11.23 12.92 3.52
C VAL A 7 9.79 12.89 4.02
N ILE A 8 8.88 13.62 3.39
CA ILE A 8 7.45 13.60 3.75
C ILE A 8 6.85 12.20 3.54
N GLY A 9 7.16 11.56 2.41
CA GLY A 9 6.71 10.19 2.12
C GLY A 9 7.27 9.18 3.13
N ALA A 10 8.54 9.30 3.51
CA ALA A 10 9.16 8.45 4.52
C ALA A 10 8.54 8.66 5.91
N LEU A 11 8.28 9.90 6.33
CA LEU A 11 7.60 10.21 7.59
C LEU A 11 6.16 9.68 7.62
N TRP A 12 5.43 9.84 6.50
CA TRP A 12 4.09 9.29 6.35
C TRP A 12 4.10 7.75 6.39
N GLY A 13 5.02 7.11 5.67
CA GLY A 13 5.20 5.66 5.70
C GLY A 13 5.59 5.14 7.08
N ALA A 14 6.47 5.84 7.81
CA ALA A 14 6.86 5.50 9.17
C ALA A 14 5.69 5.65 10.16
N ALA A 15 4.86 6.69 10.00
CA ALA A 15 3.65 6.85 10.80
C ALA A 15 2.67 5.69 10.55
N LEU A 16 2.39 5.36 9.28
CA LEU A 16 1.55 4.22 8.92
C LEU A 16 2.11 2.90 9.45
N PHE A 17 3.42 2.68 9.32
CA PHE A 17 4.11 1.52 9.88
C PHE A 17 3.88 1.39 11.39
N TYR A 18 4.08 2.49 12.13
CA TYR A 18 3.87 2.52 13.58
C TYR A 18 2.41 2.18 13.93
N PHE A 19 1.45 2.80 13.26
CA PHE A 19 0.03 2.54 13.52
C PHE A 19 -0.38 1.11 13.18
N ASP A 20 0.10 0.59 12.05
CA ASP A 20 -0.23 -0.77 11.62
C ASP A 20 0.38 -1.83 12.55
N VAL A 21 1.63 -1.66 12.98
CA VAL A 21 2.27 -2.57 13.94
C VAL A 21 1.62 -2.47 15.33
N ARG A 22 1.32 -1.25 15.81
CA ARG A 22 0.87 -1.03 17.19
C ARG A 22 -0.62 -1.29 17.40
N PHE A 23 -1.44 -0.95 16.41
CA PHE A 23 -2.90 -0.97 16.52
C PHE A 23 -3.57 -1.88 15.49
N LYS A 24 -2.81 -2.49 14.57
CA LYS A 24 -3.34 -3.35 13.47
C LYS A 24 -4.45 -2.64 12.68
N ARG A 25 -4.35 -1.32 12.60
CA ARG A 25 -5.34 -0.43 11.96
C ARG A 25 -4.61 0.76 11.36
N LEU A 26 -4.87 1.01 10.10
CA LEU A 26 -4.38 2.19 9.41
C LEU A 26 -5.34 3.37 9.65
N PRO A 27 -4.85 4.53 10.10
CA PRO A 27 -5.69 5.69 10.37
C PRO A 27 -6.25 6.32 9.10
N ASP A 28 -7.55 6.61 9.12
CA ASP A 28 -8.27 7.26 8.03
C ASP A 28 -7.74 8.65 7.71
N TRP A 29 -7.30 9.40 8.73
CA TRP A 29 -6.75 10.74 8.57
C TRP A 29 -5.39 10.79 7.89
N LEU A 30 -4.67 9.66 7.76
CA LEU A 30 -3.44 9.57 6.96
C LEU A 30 -3.68 8.94 5.59
N THR A 31 -4.63 8.02 5.47
CA THR A 31 -4.90 7.29 4.22
C THR A 31 -5.84 8.06 3.27
N LEU A 32 -6.89 8.72 3.79
CA LEU A 32 -7.83 9.47 2.96
C LEU A 32 -7.21 10.70 2.29
N PRO A 33 -6.42 11.55 2.97
CA PRO A 33 -5.78 12.69 2.30
C PRO A 33 -4.79 12.23 1.22
N ALA A 34 -4.08 11.12 1.45
CA ALA A 34 -3.21 10.52 0.44
C ALA A 34 -4.00 10.03 -0.78
N ALA A 35 -5.14 9.38 -0.57
CA ALA A 35 -6.02 8.96 -1.66
C ALA A 35 -6.54 10.17 -2.47
N VAL A 36 -6.98 11.24 -1.80
CA VAL A 36 -7.41 12.48 -2.46
C VAL A 36 -6.27 13.14 -3.23
N ALA A 37 -5.08 13.23 -2.63
CA ALA A 37 -3.89 13.79 -3.30
C ALA A 37 -3.51 12.99 -4.55
N SER A 38 -3.70 11.67 -4.54
CA SER A 38 -3.39 10.82 -5.69
C SER A 38 -4.28 11.05 -6.91
N LEU A 39 -5.44 11.70 -6.74
CA LEU A 39 -6.30 12.08 -7.86
C LEU A 39 -5.66 13.15 -8.77
N LEU A 40 -4.62 13.85 -8.30
CA LEU A 40 -3.89 14.83 -9.12
C LEU A 40 -3.13 14.18 -10.28
N PHE A 41 -2.76 12.91 -10.14
CA PHE A 41 -2.07 12.09 -11.13
C PHE A 41 -2.88 10.82 -11.39
N PHE A 42 -4.20 10.99 -11.51
CA PHE A 42 -5.14 9.90 -11.65
C PHE A 42 -4.83 9.03 -12.86
N GLU A 43 -4.68 7.73 -12.60
CA GLU A 43 -4.44 6.71 -13.61
C GLU A 43 -5.50 5.61 -13.44
N PRO A 44 -6.38 5.37 -14.43
CA PRO A 44 -7.42 4.34 -14.34
C PRO A 44 -6.88 2.97 -13.95
N ALA A 45 -5.70 2.60 -14.47
CA ALA A 45 -5.06 1.35 -14.12
C ALA A 45 -4.64 1.29 -12.63
N GLY A 46 -4.35 2.43 -12.00
CA GLY A 46 -4.09 2.54 -10.57
C GLY A 46 -5.20 1.97 -9.68
N LEU A 47 -6.43 1.84 -10.19
CA LEU A 47 -7.56 1.24 -9.49
C LEU A 47 -7.51 -0.30 -9.41
N ILE A 48 -6.64 -0.97 -10.15
CA ILE A 48 -6.52 -2.44 -10.16
C ILE A 48 -6.24 -2.96 -8.75
N TRP A 49 -5.27 -2.36 -8.04
CA TRP A 49 -4.89 -2.78 -6.69
C TRP A 49 -6.02 -2.63 -5.65
N PRO A 50 -6.60 -1.42 -5.42
CA PRO A 50 -7.70 -1.27 -4.47
C PRO A 50 -8.94 -2.07 -4.90
N GLY A 51 -9.19 -2.21 -6.21
CA GLY A 51 -10.29 -3.00 -6.74
C GLY A 51 -10.18 -4.49 -6.41
N ILE A 52 -9.00 -5.09 -6.58
CA ILE A 52 -8.75 -6.50 -6.22
C ILE A 52 -8.85 -6.68 -4.70
N TYR A 53 -8.31 -5.76 -3.90
CA TYR A 53 -8.40 -5.83 -2.44
C TYR A 53 -9.84 -5.73 -1.95
N LEU A 54 -10.65 -4.84 -2.55
CA LEU A 54 -12.08 -4.72 -2.26
C LEU A 54 -12.85 -5.99 -2.67
N ALA A 55 -12.58 -6.53 -3.86
CA ALA A 55 -13.22 -7.76 -4.32
C ALA A 55 -12.90 -8.95 -3.39
N LEU A 56 -11.64 -9.07 -2.96
CA LEU A 56 -11.22 -10.10 -2.01
C LEU A 56 -11.86 -9.91 -0.64
N ALA A 57 -11.94 -8.67 -0.15
CA ALA A 57 -12.62 -8.33 1.09
C ALA A 57 -14.11 -8.73 1.06
N CYS A 58 -14.80 -8.45 -0.05
CA CYS A 58 -16.20 -8.83 -0.23
C CYS A 58 -16.39 -10.34 -0.36
N TRP A 59 -15.45 -11.05 -0.98
CA TRP A 59 -15.61 -12.48 -1.27
C TRP A 59 -15.25 -13.39 -0.09
N ARG A 60 -14.11 -13.15 0.55
CA ARG A 60 -13.57 -14.04 1.60
C ARG A 60 -13.39 -13.35 2.94
N GLY A 61 -13.52 -12.02 3.00
CA GLY A 61 -13.09 -11.24 4.16
C GLY A 61 -11.57 -11.32 4.36
N GLY A 62 -11.09 -10.74 5.46
CA GLY A 62 -9.68 -10.84 5.86
C GLY A 62 -8.75 -9.77 5.29
N VAL A 63 -9.18 -8.95 4.33
CA VAL A 63 -8.47 -7.73 3.92
C VAL A 63 -8.96 -6.56 4.77
N GLY A 64 -8.05 -5.83 5.41
CA GLY A 64 -8.39 -4.70 6.25
C GLY A 64 -8.90 -3.53 5.41
N GLY A 65 -9.92 -2.82 5.91
CA GLY A 65 -10.40 -1.59 5.25
C GLY A 65 -9.32 -0.51 5.13
N GLY A 66 -8.34 -0.52 6.04
CA GLY A 66 -7.15 0.32 5.96
C GLY A 66 -6.26 -0.01 4.75
N ASP A 67 -6.07 -1.28 4.45
CA ASP A 67 -5.23 -1.74 3.33
C ASP A 67 -5.85 -1.35 1.99
N ILE A 68 -7.18 -1.41 1.87
CA ILE A 68 -7.91 -0.96 0.68
C ILE A 68 -7.71 0.54 0.46
N LYS A 69 -7.79 1.35 1.53
CA LYS A 69 -7.58 2.81 1.45
C LYS A 69 -6.14 3.15 1.10
N LEU A 70 -5.17 2.38 1.58
CA LEU A 70 -3.75 2.56 1.28
C LEU A 70 -3.39 2.09 -0.15
N ALA A 71 -4.05 1.04 -0.65
CA ALA A 71 -3.86 0.53 -2.00
C ALA A 71 -4.20 1.57 -3.07
N PHE A 72 -5.11 2.50 -2.76
CA PHE A 72 -5.54 3.54 -3.70
C PHE A 72 -4.40 4.50 -4.08
N PRO A 73 -3.79 5.26 -3.15
CA PRO A 73 -2.69 6.16 -3.48
C PRO A 73 -1.44 5.42 -3.98
N LEU A 74 -1.16 4.22 -3.46
CA LEU A 74 -0.01 3.42 -3.93
C LEU A 74 -0.22 2.89 -5.35
N GLY A 75 -1.43 2.45 -5.68
CA GLY A 75 -1.78 2.03 -7.02
C GLY A 75 -1.60 3.17 -8.02
N MET A 76 -2.15 4.36 -7.72
CA MET A 76 -1.98 5.54 -8.56
C MET A 76 -0.50 5.90 -8.75
N TRP A 77 0.29 5.91 -7.68
CA TRP A 77 1.69 6.27 -7.75
C TRP A 77 2.53 5.26 -8.54
N VAL A 78 2.43 3.96 -8.24
CA VAL A 78 3.23 2.94 -8.93
C VAL A 78 2.83 2.83 -10.40
N THR A 79 1.54 2.95 -10.72
CA THR A 79 1.11 2.91 -12.12
C THR A 79 1.56 4.15 -12.89
N HIS A 80 1.58 5.32 -12.26
CA HIS A 80 2.11 6.54 -12.86
C HIS A 80 3.60 6.42 -13.20
N GLU A 81 4.42 5.86 -12.30
CA GLU A 81 5.88 5.75 -12.49
C GLU A 81 6.29 4.54 -13.34
N CYS A 82 5.69 3.36 -13.08
CA CYS A 82 6.14 2.07 -13.62
C CYS A 82 5.08 1.35 -14.48
N GLY A 83 3.91 1.95 -14.67
CA GLY A 83 2.80 1.35 -15.40
C GLY A 83 2.14 0.15 -14.70
N VAL A 84 1.24 -0.51 -15.43
CA VAL A 84 0.45 -1.66 -14.93
C VAL A 84 1.33 -2.81 -14.46
N MET A 85 2.42 -3.10 -15.18
CA MET A 85 3.31 -4.21 -14.83
C MET A 85 4.05 -3.94 -13.52
N GLY A 86 4.50 -2.71 -13.28
CA GLY A 86 5.06 -2.31 -12.00
C GLY A 86 4.05 -2.45 -10.85
N GLN A 87 2.81 -2.03 -11.08
CA GLN A 87 1.75 -2.19 -10.08
C GLN A 87 1.51 -3.67 -9.71
N LEU A 88 1.47 -4.57 -10.68
CA LEU A 88 1.31 -6.00 -10.43
C LEU A 88 2.50 -6.59 -9.67
N LEU A 89 3.73 -6.17 -9.98
CA LEU A 89 4.93 -6.60 -9.24
C LEU A 89 4.90 -6.09 -7.79
N ALA A 90 4.49 -4.84 -7.57
CA ALA A 90 4.32 -4.29 -6.22
C ALA A 90 3.25 -5.06 -5.42
N MET A 91 2.13 -5.42 -6.06
CA MET A 91 1.08 -6.25 -5.43
C MET A 91 1.59 -7.64 -5.02
N MET A 92 2.39 -8.27 -5.88
CA MET A 92 3.03 -9.56 -5.58
C MET A 92 4.02 -9.42 -4.42
N GLY A 93 4.87 -8.39 -4.44
CA GLY A 93 5.82 -8.10 -3.37
C GLY A 93 5.14 -7.86 -2.03
N ALA A 94 4.05 -7.09 -2.01
CA ALA A 94 3.25 -6.83 -0.82
C ALA A 94 2.69 -8.14 -0.25
N SER A 95 2.05 -8.95 -1.10
CA SER A 95 1.47 -10.25 -0.68
C SER A 95 2.53 -11.22 -0.15
N LEU A 96 3.70 -11.27 -0.79
CA LEU A 96 4.81 -12.14 -0.36
C LEU A 96 5.38 -11.68 0.98
N SER A 97 5.58 -10.36 1.16
CA SER A 97 6.10 -9.81 2.40
C SER A 97 5.20 -10.11 3.59
N THR A 98 3.88 -10.04 3.42
CA THR A 98 2.95 -10.40 4.48
C THR A 98 2.92 -11.91 4.73
N ALA A 99 2.99 -12.75 3.70
CA ALA A 99 3.05 -14.20 3.85
C ALA A 99 4.30 -14.65 4.62
N VAL A 100 5.46 -14.05 4.32
CA VAL A 100 6.72 -14.28 5.03
C VAL A 100 6.59 -13.82 6.49
N TRP A 101 5.97 -12.68 6.76
CA TRP A 101 5.75 -12.22 8.14
C TRP A 101 4.85 -13.16 8.94
N GLY A 102 3.70 -13.54 8.36
CA GLY A 102 2.74 -14.44 9.00
C GLY A 102 3.35 -15.81 9.33
N THR A 103 4.19 -16.35 8.44
CA THR A 103 4.88 -17.63 8.67
C THR A 103 5.98 -17.54 9.71
N LEU A 104 6.82 -16.49 9.68
CA LEU A 104 7.92 -16.31 10.63
C LEU A 104 7.43 -15.98 12.05
N ARG A 105 6.38 -15.16 12.18
CA ARG A 105 5.89 -14.67 13.47
C ARG A 105 4.73 -15.50 14.03
N LYS A 106 4.22 -16.49 13.28
CA LYS A 106 2.97 -17.24 13.59
C LYS A 106 1.82 -16.30 13.96
N ASP A 107 1.80 -15.12 13.36
CA ASP A 107 0.80 -14.09 13.64
C ASP A 107 -0.39 -14.33 12.70
N SER A 108 -1.59 -14.50 13.28
CA SER A 108 -2.81 -14.76 12.51
C SER A 108 -3.37 -13.49 11.85
N ALA A 109 -2.88 -12.31 12.22
CA ALA A 109 -3.27 -11.03 11.64
C ALA A 109 -2.03 -10.14 11.37
N PRO A 110 -1.14 -10.52 10.44
CA PRO A 110 0.09 -9.80 10.17
C PRO A 110 -0.19 -8.41 9.55
N PRO A 111 0.62 -7.38 9.90
CA PRO A 111 0.45 -6.02 9.38
C PRO A 111 0.79 -5.98 7.89
N HIS A 112 -0.18 -5.63 7.05
CA HIS A 112 -0.05 -5.58 5.58
C HIS A 112 0.53 -4.24 5.09
N GLY A 113 0.29 -3.14 5.80
CA GLY A 113 0.68 -1.79 5.40
C GLY A 113 2.18 -1.61 5.14
N PRO A 114 3.09 -2.09 6.04
CA PRO A 114 4.52 -2.07 5.83
C PRO A 114 4.96 -2.75 4.53
N GLY A 115 4.38 -3.92 4.25
CA GLY A 115 4.67 -4.70 3.05
C GLY A 115 4.29 -3.96 1.77
N MET A 116 3.12 -3.32 1.78
CA MET A 116 2.64 -2.50 0.66
C MET A 116 3.55 -1.30 0.38
N LEU A 117 3.96 -0.58 1.42
CA LEU A 117 4.84 0.58 1.30
C LEU A 117 6.22 0.19 0.76
N ILE A 118 6.82 -0.87 1.31
CA ILE A 118 8.15 -1.34 0.88
C ILE A 118 8.09 -1.86 -0.55
N ALA A 119 7.08 -2.65 -0.90
CA ALA A 119 6.96 -3.20 -2.25
C ALA A 119 6.73 -2.11 -3.30
N ALA A 120 5.87 -1.12 -3.01
CA ALA A 120 5.65 0.03 -3.89
C ALA A 120 6.93 0.85 -4.07
N ALA A 121 7.62 1.20 -2.98
CA ALA A 121 8.86 1.97 -3.04
C ALA A 121 9.97 1.23 -3.79
N LEU A 122 10.18 -0.06 -3.51
CA LEU A 122 11.16 -0.89 -4.23
C LEU A 122 10.82 -0.98 -5.71
N CYS A 123 9.54 -1.10 -6.08
CA CYS A 123 9.14 -1.17 -7.46
C CYS A 123 9.47 0.12 -8.22
N VAL A 124 9.19 1.29 -7.62
CA VAL A 124 9.49 2.60 -8.21
C VAL A 124 10.98 2.88 -8.29
N ILE A 125 11.79 2.36 -7.35
CA ILE A 125 13.24 2.53 -7.37
C ILE A 125 13.92 1.60 -8.38
N ALA A 126 13.34 0.41 -8.63
CA ALA A 126 13.99 -0.65 -9.41
C ALA A 126 13.61 -0.68 -10.90
N LEU A 127 12.53 -0.02 -11.31
CA LEU A 127 12.02 0.03 -12.69
C LEU A 127 12.10 1.45 -13.24
#